data_AF-A0A523Y777-F1
#
_entry.id   AF-A0A523Y777-F1
#
_cell.length_a   1.000
_cell.length_b   1.000
_cell.length_c   1.000
_cell.angle_alpha   90.00
_cell.angle_beta   90.00
_cell.angle_gamma   90.00
#
_symmetry.space_group_name_H-M   'P 1'
#
loop_
_entity.id
_entity.type
_entity.pdbx_description
1 polymer ?
#
loop_
_entity_poly.entity_id
_entity_poly.type
_entity_poly.pdbx_seq_one_letter_code
_entity_poly.pdbx_strand_id
1 'polypeptide(L)'
;MKINKKYIFTYLILAGFSAYLISVMLSAVFIAPLETDKGWCLKFMEIEGPNYAIERVCTEFKDNLEKAKHFHNLDMIDRNSNLHLGVFFFFLSLSTLIFYFIPKWYGKIPAINYTSDNTVANFINTFGLLLIINYVVVYIISLIIGYILPPPSEWFPDIFDAIHTNQVAAALLEAKDIASNL
;
A
#
# COMPACT_ATOMS: atom_id res chain seq x y z
N MET A 1 -17.12 4.35 -25.97
CA MET A 1 -15.94 5.25 -26.01
C MET A 1 -14.80 4.52 -26.73
N LYS A 2 -14.34 4.98 -27.90
CA LYS A 2 -13.12 4.40 -28.53
C LYS A 2 -11.90 5.02 -27.88
N ILE A 3 -11.46 4.46 -26.75
CA ILE A 3 -10.21 4.87 -26.11
C ILE A 3 -9.06 4.40 -26.99
N ASN A 4 -8.09 5.29 -27.26
CA ASN A 4 -6.89 4.91 -27.97
C ASN A 4 -6.08 3.94 -27.11
N LYS A 5 -5.85 2.71 -27.60
CA LYS A 5 -5.07 1.69 -26.90
C LYS A 5 -3.68 2.18 -26.49
N LYS A 6 -3.05 3.04 -27.30
CA LYS A 6 -1.75 3.65 -26.97
C LYS A 6 -1.83 4.50 -25.70
N TYR A 7 -2.91 5.27 -25.54
CA TYR A 7 -3.10 6.11 -24.37
C TYR A 7 -3.26 5.31 -23.08
N ILE A 8 -4.04 4.22 -23.13
CA ILE A 8 -4.17 3.29 -22.00
C ILE A 8 -2.82 2.68 -21.66
N PHE A 9 -2.09 2.18 -22.66
CA PHE A 9 -0.79 1.55 -22.43
C PHE A 9 0.23 2.51 -21.82
N THR A 10 0.35 3.73 -22.35
CA THR A 10 1.23 4.76 -21.79
C THR A 10 0.83 5.13 -20.36
N TYR A 11 -0.48 5.24 -20.09
CA TYR A 11 -0.97 5.46 -18.72
C TYR A 11 -0.57 4.33 -17.78
N LEU A 12 -0.79 3.06 -18.17
CA LEU A 12 -0.45 1.90 -17.35
C LEU A 12 1.03 1.89 -16.94
N ILE A 13 1.94 2.19 -17.88
CA ILE A 13 3.37 2.23 -17.58
C ILE A 13 3.71 3.39 -16.64
N LEU A 14 3.30 4.63 -16.99
CA LEU A 14 3.68 5.81 -16.21
C LEU A 14 3.06 5.80 -14.82
N ALA A 15 1.76 5.46 -14.73
CA ALA A 15 1.06 5.37 -13.46
C ALA A 15 1.60 4.20 -12.62
N GLY A 16 1.87 3.04 -13.23
CA GLY A 16 2.42 1.89 -12.51
C GLY A 16 3.83 2.15 -11.98
N PHE A 17 4.69 2.79 -12.77
CA PHE A 17 6.01 3.22 -12.31
C PHE A 17 5.91 4.24 -11.17
N SER A 18 5.03 5.22 -11.31
CA SER A 18 4.80 6.22 -10.26
C SER A 18 4.24 5.58 -8.98
N ALA A 19 3.32 4.62 -9.11
CA ALA A 19 2.73 3.89 -7.98
C ALA A 19 3.80 3.09 -7.25
N TYR A 20 4.67 2.38 -7.98
CA TYR A 20 5.82 1.69 -7.42
C TYR A 20 6.72 2.64 -6.59
N LEU A 21 7.13 3.77 -7.18
CA LEU A 21 7.99 4.72 -6.48
C LEU A 21 7.33 5.29 -5.22
N ILE A 22 6.08 5.73 -5.32
CA ILE A 22 5.34 6.28 -4.18
C ILE A 22 5.19 5.22 -3.09
N SER A 23 4.84 3.97 -3.44
CA SER A 23 4.72 2.90 -2.47
C SER A 23 6.03 2.64 -1.73
N VAL A 24 7.16 2.51 -2.44
CA VAL A 24 8.45 2.27 -1.78
C VAL A 24 8.88 3.44 -0.92
N MET A 25 8.71 4.67 -1.39
CA MET A 25 9.06 5.88 -0.62
C MET A 25 8.23 5.99 0.65
N LEU A 26 6.91 5.77 0.57
CA LEU A 26 6.03 5.80 1.74
C LEU A 26 6.37 4.67 2.71
N SER A 27 6.62 3.46 2.22
CA SER A 27 7.03 2.35 3.08
C SER A 27 8.34 2.66 3.81
N ALA A 28 9.36 3.19 3.13
CA ALA A 28 10.63 3.52 3.78
C ALA A 28 10.51 4.60 4.87
N VAL A 29 9.59 5.56 4.71
CA VAL A 29 9.42 6.67 5.66
C VAL A 29 8.54 6.26 6.85
N PHE A 30 7.45 5.54 6.59
CA PHE A 30 6.42 5.29 7.60
C PHE A 30 6.50 3.90 8.24
N ILE A 31 7.23 2.95 7.64
CA ILE A 31 7.32 1.57 8.09
C ILE A 31 8.75 1.31 8.57
N ALA A 32 8.94 1.46 9.88
CA ALA A 32 10.23 1.22 10.56
C ALA A 32 10.10 0.02 11.50
N PRO A 33 10.17 -1.23 10.97
CA PRO A 33 10.12 -2.41 11.79
C PRO A 33 11.38 -2.48 12.66
N LEU A 34 11.21 -2.85 13.93
CA LEU A 34 12.29 -3.06 14.88
C LEU A 34 12.74 -4.52 14.86
N GLU A 35 14.04 -4.74 14.85
CA GLU A 35 14.59 -6.10 14.93
C GLU A 35 14.34 -6.71 16.33
N THR A 36 13.75 -7.91 16.34
CA THR A 36 13.50 -8.70 17.54
C THR A 36 14.61 -9.71 17.77
N ASP A 37 14.95 -9.95 19.04
CA ASP A 37 16.03 -10.86 19.40
C ASP A 37 15.66 -12.34 19.13
N LYS A 38 16.66 -13.20 18.94
CA LYS A 38 16.42 -14.64 18.79
C LYS A 38 15.81 -15.18 20.09
N GLY A 39 14.67 -15.86 19.96
CA GLY A 39 13.93 -16.36 21.12
C GLY A 39 13.18 -15.27 21.90
N TRP A 40 12.85 -14.14 21.24
CA TRP A 40 12.02 -13.07 21.83
C TRP A 40 10.70 -13.59 22.41
N CYS A 41 10.14 -14.64 21.79
CA CYS A 41 8.94 -15.32 22.27
C CYS A 41 9.29 -16.61 23.01
N LEU A 42 8.90 -16.69 24.28
CA LEU A 42 9.08 -17.85 25.14
C LEU A 42 7.96 -18.87 24.95
N LYS A 43 6.74 -18.38 24.67
CA LYS A 43 5.55 -19.23 24.54
C LYS A 43 4.63 -18.72 23.44
N PHE A 44 4.36 -19.61 22.49
CA PHE A 44 3.35 -19.40 21.46
C PHE A 44 2.04 -20.05 21.88
N MET A 45 0.94 -19.36 21.62
CA MET A 45 -0.41 -19.89 21.67
C MET A 45 -0.98 -19.89 20.26
N GLU A 46 -1.62 -20.98 19.89
CA GLU A 46 -2.38 -21.07 18.65
C GLU A 46 -3.80 -20.57 18.94
N ILE A 47 -4.18 -19.49 18.28
CA ILE A 47 -5.53 -18.94 18.33
C ILE A 47 -6.21 -19.15 16.98
N GLU A 48 -7.52 -19.34 17.01
CA GLU A 48 -8.32 -19.40 15.80
C GLU A 48 -8.56 -17.98 15.30
N GLY A 49 -7.90 -17.63 14.20
CA GLY A 49 -8.00 -16.35 13.53
C GLY A 49 -9.22 -16.23 12.63
N PRO A 50 -9.42 -15.07 11.98
CA PRO A 50 -10.49 -14.87 11.01
C PRO A 50 -10.37 -15.90 9.87
N ASN A 51 -11.48 -16.56 9.54
CA ASN A 51 -11.59 -17.66 8.56
C ASN A 51 -11.03 -19.03 9.01
N TYR A 52 -11.05 -19.34 10.31
CA TYR A 52 -10.58 -20.62 10.85
C TYR A 52 -9.09 -20.90 10.59
N ALA A 53 -8.33 -19.84 10.27
CA ALA A 53 -6.89 -19.93 10.10
C ALA A 53 -6.24 -19.99 11.49
N ILE A 54 -5.38 -20.97 11.72
CA ILE A 54 -4.63 -21.07 12.99
C ILE A 54 -3.52 -20.02 12.96
N GLU A 55 -3.59 -19.03 13.84
CA GLU A 55 -2.59 -17.99 14.01
C GLU A 55 -1.75 -18.24 15.26
N ARG A 56 -0.43 -18.07 15.15
CA ARG A 56 0.50 -18.21 16.27
C ARG A 56 0.75 -16.85 16.89
N VAL A 57 0.25 -16.64 18.09
CA VAL A 57 0.45 -15.41 18.87
C VAL A 57 1.40 -15.67 20.03
N CYS A 58 2.33 -14.75 20.24
CA CYS A 58 3.22 -14.84 21.39
C CYS A 58 2.51 -14.37 22.66
N THR A 59 2.49 -15.19 23.69
CA THR A 59 1.86 -14.85 24.98
C THR A 59 2.87 -14.49 26.06
N GLU A 60 4.08 -15.04 25.99
CA GLU A 60 5.15 -14.77 26.95
C GLU A 60 6.40 -14.32 26.21
N PHE A 61 6.91 -13.15 26.60
CA PHE A 61 8.05 -12.48 25.97
C PHE A 61 9.27 -12.59 26.87
N LYS A 62 10.46 -12.58 26.26
CA LYS A 62 11.75 -12.61 26.97
C LYS A 62 11.89 -11.44 27.96
N ASP A 63 11.49 -10.26 27.54
CA ASP A 63 11.47 -9.03 28.35
C ASP A 63 10.41 -8.04 27.83
N ASN A 64 10.19 -6.95 28.58
CA ASN A 64 9.22 -5.91 28.23
C ASN A 64 9.60 -5.14 26.95
N LEU A 65 10.89 -5.09 26.60
CA LEU A 65 11.35 -4.41 25.38
C LEU A 65 10.98 -5.21 24.14
N GLU A 66 11.20 -6.53 24.15
CA GLU A 66 10.78 -7.42 23.05
C GLU A 66 9.26 -7.45 22.89
N LYS A 67 8.51 -7.35 23.99
CA LYS A 67 7.06 -7.15 23.96
C LYS A 67 6.69 -5.84 23.26
N ALA A 68 7.32 -4.72 23.62
CA ALA A 68 7.06 -3.42 23.00
C ALA A 68 7.42 -3.42 21.50
N LYS A 69 8.58 -3.98 21.12
CA LYS A 69 8.99 -4.15 19.72
C LYS A 69 7.99 -4.97 18.91
N HIS A 70 7.48 -6.06 19.49
CA HIS A 70 6.50 -6.92 18.82
C HIS A 70 5.21 -6.15 18.49
N PHE A 71 4.65 -5.43 19.46
CA PHE A 71 3.44 -4.63 19.22
C PHE A 71 3.67 -3.48 18.24
N HIS A 72 4.82 -2.81 18.33
CA HIS A 72 5.23 -1.82 17.33
C HIS A 72 5.26 -2.42 15.91
N ASN A 73 5.85 -3.61 15.74
CA ASN A 73 5.92 -4.27 14.44
C ASN A 73 4.54 -4.69 13.91
N LEU A 74 3.62 -5.11 14.78
CA LEU A 74 2.22 -5.36 14.38
C LEU A 74 1.55 -4.08 13.87
N ASP A 75 1.76 -2.96 14.57
CA ASP A 75 1.26 -1.65 14.14
C ASP A 75 1.91 -1.22 12.81
N MET A 76 3.20 -1.50 12.59
CA MET A 76 3.85 -1.26 11.29
C MET A 76 3.23 -2.09 10.16
N ILE A 77 2.84 -3.34 10.41
CA ILE A 77 2.15 -4.17 9.41
C ILE A 77 0.80 -3.56 9.04
N ASP A 78 0.01 -3.14 10.02
CA ASP A 78 -1.28 -2.49 9.79
C ASP A 78 -1.12 -1.17 9.03
N ARG A 79 -0.17 -0.32 9.44
CA ARG A 79 0.17 0.91 8.73
C ARG A 79 0.57 0.63 7.28
N ASN A 80 1.36 -0.41 7.01
CA ASN A 80 1.75 -0.75 5.64
C ASN A 80 0.54 -1.15 4.79
N SER A 81 -0.40 -1.92 5.35
CA SER A 81 -1.67 -2.25 4.68
C SER A 81 -2.47 -0.98 4.35
N ASN A 82 -2.61 -0.08 5.32
CA ASN A 82 -3.31 1.19 5.15
C ASN A 82 -2.63 2.11 4.13
N LEU A 83 -1.30 2.13 4.05
CA LEU A 83 -0.56 2.87 3.02
C LEU A 83 -0.85 2.35 1.62
N HIS A 84 -0.84 1.03 1.42
CA HIS A 84 -1.19 0.44 0.12
C HIS A 84 -2.63 0.77 -0.28
N LEU A 85 -3.56 0.74 0.67
CA LEU A 85 -4.94 1.17 0.44
C LEU A 85 -5.03 2.67 0.10
N GLY A 86 -4.25 3.53 0.77
CA GLY A 86 -4.15 4.95 0.44
C GLY A 86 -3.63 5.21 -0.98
N VAL A 87 -2.55 4.51 -1.38
CA VAL A 87 -2.02 4.56 -2.76
C VAL A 87 -3.06 4.07 -3.76
N PHE A 88 -3.78 2.99 -3.45
CA PHE A 88 -4.85 2.48 -4.30
C PHE A 88 -5.94 3.53 -4.55
N PHE A 89 -6.43 4.20 -3.49
CA PHE A 89 -7.44 5.24 -3.64
C PHE A 89 -6.92 6.48 -4.37
N PHE A 90 -5.66 6.88 -4.13
CA PHE A 90 -5.04 7.97 -4.86
C PHE A 90 -5.03 7.72 -6.38
N PHE A 91 -4.58 6.54 -6.82
CA PHE A 91 -4.57 6.19 -8.25
C PHE A 91 -5.97 5.91 -8.81
N LEU A 92 -6.94 5.48 -7.98
CA LEU A 92 -8.33 5.36 -8.40
C LEU A 92 -8.93 6.74 -8.71
N SER A 93 -8.69 7.72 -7.83
CA SER A 93 -9.11 9.10 -8.04
C SER A 93 -8.44 9.69 -9.29
N LEU A 94 -7.15 9.45 -9.48
CA LEU A 94 -6.42 9.90 -10.68
C LEU A 94 -6.94 9.24 -11.96
N SER A 95 -7.17 7.92 -11.95
CA SER A 95 -7.76 7.17 -13.06
C SER A 95 -9.15 7.70 -13.42
N THR A 96 -9.97 7.96 -12.41
CA THR A 96 -11.31 8.55 -12.58
C THR A 96 -11.22 9.94 -13.17
N LEU A 97 -10.29 10.78 -12.70
CA LEU A 97 -10.05 12.10 -13.26
C LEU A 97 -9.70 12.01 -14.76
N ILE A 98 -8.75 11.15 -15.10
CA ILE A 98 -8.19 11.04 -16.46
C ILE A 98 -9.15 10.42 -17.46
N PHE A 99 -9.83 9.34 -17.09
CA PHE A 99 -10.65 8.57 -18.03
C PHE A 99 -12.13 8.93 -18.00
N TYR A 100 -12.60 9.56 -16.92
CA TYR A 100 -14.01 9.96 -16.79
C TYR A 100 -14.19 11.48 -16.82
N PHE A 101 -13.57 12.23 -15.92
CA PHE A 101 -13.84 13.67 -15.81
C PHE A 101 -13.23 14.49 -16.94
N ILE A 102 -11.96 14.28 -17.29
CA ILE A 102 -11.29 15.01 -18.37
C ILE A 102 -12.05 14.86 -19.70
N PRO A 103 -12.37 13.64 -20.18
CA PRO A 103 -13.05 13.49 -21.46
C PRO A 103 -14.49 14.02 -21.43
N LYS A 104 -15.15 14.00 -20.26
CA LYS A 104 -16.45 14.63 -20.04
C LYS A 104 -16.38 16.15 -20.18
N TRP A 105 -15.36 16.80 -19.62
CA TRP A 105 -15.17 18.25 -19.75
C TRP A 105 -14.89 18.69 -21.20
N TYR A 106 -14.14 17.89 -21.95
CA TYR A 106 -13.90 18.14 -23.37
C TYR A 106 -15.08 17.76 -24.29
N GLY A 107 -16.24 17.39 -23.75
CA GLY A 107 -17.43 17.03 -24.52
C GLY A 107 -17.28 15.76 -25.36
N LYS A 108 -16.24 14.94 -25.10
CA LYS A 108 -15.98 13.68 -25.83
C LYS A 108 -16.78 12.50 -25.30
N ILE A 109 -17.40 12.67 -24.14
CA ILE A 109 -18.39 11.73 -23.59
C ILE A 109 -19.75 12.43 -23.72
N PRO A 110 -20.75 11.82 -24.40
CA PRO A 110 -22.08 12.40 -24.43
C PRO A 110 -22.57 12.58 -22.99
N ALA A 111 -23.13 13.74 -22.68
CA ALA A 111 -23.88 13.92 -21.45
C ALA A 111 -24.88 12.76 -21.37
N ILE A 112 -24.86 12.01 -20.26
CA ILE A 112 -25.75 10.86 -20.08
C ILE A 112 -27.17 11.43 -20.13
N ASN A 113 -27.88 11.25 -21.25
CA ASN A 113 -29.30 11.57 -21.31
C ASN A 113 -30.01 10.58 -20.37
N TYR A 114 -30.64 11.13 -19.34
CA TYR A 114 -31.32 10.40 -18.25
C TYR A 114 -32.66 9.81 -18.70
N THR A 115 -32.67 9.06 -19.80
CA THR A 115 -33.82 8.24 -20.18
C THR A 115 -33.52 6.80 -19.76
N SER A 116 -34.20 6.35 -18.70
CA SER A 116 -34.23 5.01 -18.08
C SER A 116 -34.23 3.90 -19.14
N ASP A 117 -33.38 2.87 -19.15
CA ASP A 117 -33.16 1.85 -18.12
C ASP A 117 -31.69 1.35 -18.02
N ASN A 118 -30.78 1.88 -18.85
CA ASN A 118 -29.41 1.35 -18.99
C ASN A 118 -28.33 2.18 -18.24
N THR A 119 -28.72 3.20 -17.48
CA THR A 119 -27.80 4.14 -16.82
C THR A 119 -27.00 3.50 -15.69
N VAL A 120 -27.63 2.71 -14.83
CA VAL A 120 -26.96 2.02 -13.71
C VAL A 120 -25.96 0.98 -14.23
N ALA A 121 -26.35 0.17 -15.22
CA ALA A 121 -25.47 -0.82 -15.84
C ALA A 121 -24.24 -0.17 -16.51
N ASN A 122 -24.43 0.96 -17.20
CA ASN A 122 -23.32 1.69 -17.83
C ASN A 122 -22.37 2.33 -16.81
N PHE A 123 -22.91 2.82 -15.68
CA PHE A 123 -22.09 3.32 -14.58
C PHE A 123 -21.27 2.20 -13.94
N ILE A 124 -21.89 1.06 -13.62
CA ILE A 124 -21.22 -0.11 -13.05
C ILE A 124 -20.13 -0.63 -13.99
N ASN A 125 -20.41 -0.73 -15.28
CA ASN A 125 -19.41 -1.18 -16.27
C ASN A 125 -18.22 -0.21 -16.38
N THR A 126 -18.48 1.10 -16.33
CA THR A 126 -17.41 2.11 -16.39
C THR A 126 -16.57 2.10 -15.12
N PHE A 127 -17.21 2.06 -13.96
CA PHE A 127 -16.52 2.04 -12.67
C PHE A 127 -15.76 0.73 -12.46
N GLY A 128 -16.35 -0.41 -12.84
CA GLY A 128 -15.70 -1.71 -12.83
C GLY A 128 -14.44 -1.74 -13.70
N LEU A 129 -14.48 -1.15 -14.91
CA LEU A 129 -13.29 -1.02 -15.75
C LEU A 129 -12.21 -0.15 -15.09
N LEU A 130 -12.59 0.96 -14.45
CA LEU A 130 -11.64 1.83 -13.74
C LEU A 130 -10.99 1.11 -12.56
N LEU A 131 -11.77 0.32 -11.80
CA LEU A 131 -11.24 -0.51 -10.72
C LEU A 131 -10.23 -1.54 -11.24
N ILE A 132 -10.53 -2.22 -12.36
CA ILE A 132 -9.60 -3.17 -12.98
C ILE A 132 -8.32 -2.48 -13.43
N ILE A 133 -8.43 -1.33 -14.13
CA ILE A 133 -7.26 -0.55 -14.54
C ILE A 133 -6.44 -0.15 -13.32
N ASN A 134 -7.08 0.33 -12.26
CA ASN A 134 -6.39 0.74 -11.04
C ASN A 134 -5.69 -0.43 -10.35
N TYR A 135 -6.35 -1.58 -10.25
CA TYR A 135 -5.76 -2.79 -9.70
C TYR A 135 -4.52 -3.24 -10.50
N VAL A 136 -4.63 -3.23 -11.83
CA VAL A 136 -3.50 -3.55 -12.71
C VAL A 136 -2.34 -2.57 -12.50
N VAL A 137 -2.62 -1.26 -12.43
CA VAL A 137 -1.60 -0.22 -12.20
C VAL A 137 -0.90 -0.41 -10.86
N VAL A 138 -1.67 -0.44 -9.77
CA VAL A 138 -1.14 -0.36 -8.41
C VAL A 138 -0.48 -1.66 -7.98
N TYR A 139 -1.04 -2.81 -8.35
CA TYR A 139 -0.52 -4.11 -7.90
C TYR A 139 0.28 -4.82 -8.98
N ILE A 140 -0.27 -5.04 -10.18
CA ILE A 140 0.37 -5.90 -11.18
C ILE A 140 1.59 -5.23 -11.81
N ILE A 141 1.43 -4.01 -12.35
CA ILE A 141 2.52 -3.30 -13.01
C ILE A 141 3.59 -2.89 -12.00
N SER A 142 3.21 -2.37 -10.82
CA SER A 142 4.18 -2.06 -9.77
C SER A 142 5.01 -3.27 -9.35
N LEU A 143 4.41 -4.47 -9.26
CA LEU A 143 5.12 -5.71 -8.95
C LEU A 143 6.08 -6.10 -10.06
N ILE A 144 5.65 -6.03 -11.32
CA ILE A 144 6.52 -6.29 -12.48
C ILE A 144 7.72 -5.33 -12.47
N ILE A 145 7.48 -4.04 -12.21
CA ILE A 145 8.53 -3.02 -12.14
C ILE A 145 9.49 -3.31 -10.98
N GLY A 146 8.98 -3.64 -9.80
CA GLY A 146 9.80 -4.00 -8.64
C GLY A 146 10.60 -5.29 -8.80
N TYR A 147 10.23 -6.16 -9.74
CA TYR A 147 11.02 -7.33 -10.10
C TYR A 147 12.13 -7.00 -11.11
N ILE A 148 11.88 -6.06 -12.02
CA ILE A 148 12.82 -5.68 -13.08
C ILE A 148 13.86 -4.68 -12.56
N LEU A 149 13.43 -3.73 -11.75
CA LEU A 149 14.27 -2.67 -11.24
C LEU A 149 14.70 -2.96 -9.80
N PRO A 150 15.95 -2.63 -9.43
CA PRO A 150 16.35 -2.70 -8.05
C PRO A 150 15.51 -1.74 -7.19
N PRO A 151 15.34 -2.00 -5.89
CA PRO A 151 14.58 -1.13 -5.02
C PRO A 151 15.19 0.30 -5.00
N PRO A 152 14.37 1.36 -4.91
CA PRO A 152 14.84 2.75 -4.81
C PRO A 152 15.91 3.02 -3.75
N SER A 153 15.97 2.19 -2.69
CA SER A 153 17.04 2.24 -1.69
C SER A 153 18.43 2.00 -2.30
N GLU A 154 18.54 1.22 -3.37
CA GLU A 154 19.82 1.05 -4.10
C GLU A 154 20.13 2.22 -5.04
N TRP A 155 19.13 3.01 -5.42
CA TRP A 155 19.33 4.16 -6.30
C TRP A 155 19.82 5.38 -5.54
N PHE A 156 19.36 5.55 -4.29
CA PHE A 156 19.68 6.67 -3.40
C PHE A 156 20.01 6.20 -1.98
N PRO A 157 21.05 5.36 -1.80
CA PRO A 157 21.33 4.69 -0.53
C PRO A 157 21.47 5.66 0.64
N ASP A 158 22.24 6.74 0.47
CA ASP A 158 22.51 7.70 1.55
C ASP A 158 21.23 8.33 2.14
N ILE A 159 20.25 8.63 1.29
CA ILE A 159 19.00 9.28 1.72
C ILE A 159 18.11 8.28 2.44
N PHE A 160 17.95 7.09 1.85
CA PHE A 160 17.08 6.06 2.43
C PHE A 160 17.66 5.49 3.72
N ASP A 161 18.96 5.28 3.79
CA ASP A 161 19.64 4.81 5.01
C ASP A 161 19.55 5.85 6.13
N ALA A 162 19.77 7.14 5.82
CA ALA A 162 19.62 8.20 6.80
C ALA A 162 18.18 8.32 7.33
N ILE A 163 17.17 8.21 6.46
CA ILE A 163 15.77 8.23 6.88
C ILE A 163 15.47 7.00 7.73
N HIS A 164 15.82 5.81 7.25
CA HIS A 164 15.51 4.55 7.91
C HIS A 164 16.17 4.46 9.29
N THR A 165 17.46 4.77 9.40
CA THR A 165 18.19 4.74 10.68
C THR A 165 17.63 5.72 11.69
N ASN A 166 17.24 6.93 11.28
CA ASN A 166 16.61 7.90 12.16
C ASN A 166 15.23 7.43 12.65
N GLN A 167 14.42 6.84 11.77
CA GLN A 167 13.10 6.31 12.13
C GLN A 167 13.21 5.12 13.07
N VAL A 168 14.13 4.18 12.80
CA VAL A 168 14.39 3.02 13.67
C VAL A 168 14.91 3.46 15.02
N ALA A 169 15.82 4.45 15.07
CA ALA A 169 16.33 4.98 16.33
C ALA A 169 15.22 5.64 17.18
N ALA A 170 14.35 6.43 16.54
CA ALA A 170 13.20 7.05 17.20
C ALA A 170 12.22 6.00 17.75
N ALA A 171 11.84 5.01 16.92
CA ALA A 171 10.96 3.93 17.32
C ALA A 171 11.55 3.07 18.45
N LEU A 172 12.86 2.84 18.45
CA LEU A 172 13.52 2.08 19.52
C LEU A 172 13.55 2.86 20.84
N LEU A 173 13.69 4.19 20.80
CA LEU A 173 13.61 5.02 21.99
C LEU A 173 12.20 4.98 22.59
N GLU A 174 11.17 5.11 21.75
CA GLU A 174 9.77 4.98 22.16
C GLU A 174 9.49 3.59 22.77
N ALA A 175 9.95 2.52 22.12
CA ALA A 175 9.79 1.16 22.63
C ALA A 175 10.48 0.95 23.99
N LYS A 176 11.66 1.56 24.21
CA LYS A 176 12.36 1.53 25.51
C LYS A 176 11.60 2.28 26.59
N ASP A 177 11.03 3.44 26.26
CA ASP A 177 10.23 4.22 27.20
C ASP A 177 8.98 3.43 27.62
N ILE A 178 8.23 2.87 26.67
CA ILE A 178 7.08 2.01 26.94
C ILE A 178 7.49 0.81 27.82
N ALA A 179 8.59 0.14 27.48
CA ALA A 179 9.08 -1.03 28.22
C ALA A 179 9.47 -0.71 29.67
N SER A 180 9.96 0.52 29.93
CA SER A 180 10.35 0.96 31.28
C SER A 180 9.15 1.30 32.17
N ASN A 181 7.99 1.56 31.56
CA ASN A 181 6.74 1.91 32.23
C ASN A 181 5.77 0.71 32.40
N LEU A 182 6.15 -0.48 31.90
CA LEU A 182 5.43 -1.76 32.01
C LEU A 182 5.99 -2.61 33.15
#